data_AF-R4NSR2-F1
#
_entry.id   AF-R4NSR2-F1
#
_cell.length_a   1.000
_cell.length_b   1.000
_cell.length_c   1.000
_cell.angle_alpha   90.00
_cell.angle_beta   90.00
_cell.angle_gamma   90.00
#
_symmetry.space_group_name_H-M   'P 1'
#
loop_
_entity.id
_entity.type
_entity.pdbx_description
1 polymer ?
#
loop_
_entity_poly.entity_id
_entity_poly.type
_entity_poly.pdbx_seq_one_letter_code
_entity_poly.pdbx_strand_id
1 'polypeptide(L)' 'MKNKKRVPAFLRSCVPAFLRSCVPAFLRSCVPAFLRSCVPAFLRSCVPDPFVC' A
#
# COMPACT_ATOMS: atom_id res chain seq x y z
N MET A 1 34.76 12.05 15.27
CA MET A 1 33.68 12.94 14.77
C MET A 1 33.26 12.65 13.30
N LYS A 2 33.16 11.37 12.87
CA LYS A 2 32.93 10.98 11.44
C LYS A 2 31.51 10.47 11.12
N ASN A 3 30.55 10.60 12.05
CA ASN A 3 29.24 9.94 11.91
C ASN A 3 28.08 10.90 11.54
N LYS A 4 28.26 12.21 11.68
CA LYS A 4 27.18 13.20 11.41
C LYS A 4 26.81 13.30 9.92
N LYS A 5 27.76 13.05 9.00
CA LYS A 5 27.53 13.13 7.54
C LYS A 5 26.99 11.84 6.90
N ARG A 6 27.04 10.69 7.60
CA ARG A 6 26.55 9.41 7.03
C ARG A 6 25.04 9.29 7.08
N VAL A 7 24.41 9.79 8.14
CA VAL A 7 22.94 9.77 8.30
C VAL A 7 22.22 10.46 7.14
N PRO A 8 22.56 11.71 6.74
CA PRO A 8 21.86 12.36 5.62
C PRO A 8 22.12 11.68 4.28
N ALA A 9 23.31 11.12 4.05
CA ALA A 9 23.62 10.39 2.82
C ALA A 9 22.89 9.04 2.73
N PHE A 10 22.80 8.31 3.84
CA PHE A 10 22.07 7.04 3.92
C PHE A 10 20.58 7.26 3.68
N LEU A 11 19.96 8.23 4.35
CA LEU A 11 18.54 8.55 4.13
C LEU A 11 18.28 8.97 2.67
N ARG A 12 19.16 9.79 2.08
CA ARG A 12 18.98 10.29 0.71
C ARG A 12 19.10 9.21 -0.36
N SER A 13 19.78 8.09 -0.08
CA SER A 13 19.92 6.98 -1.04
C SER A 13 18.98 5.81 -0.74
N CYS A 14 18.82 5.44 0.53
CA CYS A 14 18.00 4.30 0.93
C CYS A 14 16.50 4.59 0.83
N VAL A 15 16.05 5.81 1.12
CA VAL A 15 14.62 6.16 1.01
C VAL A 15 14.10 6.04 -0.43
N PRO A 16 14.74 6.66 -1.46
CA PRO A 16 14.27 6.51 -2.83
C PRO A 16 14.39 5.08 -3.36
N ALA A 17 15.44 4.33 -2.96
CA ALA A 17 15.57 2.92 -3.34
C ALA A 17 14.47 2.04 -2.70
N PHE A 18 14.18 2.26 -1.42
CA PHE A 18 13.10 1.57 -0.71
C PHE A 18 11.74 1.93 -1.31
N LEU A 19 11.44 3.21 -1.52
CA LEU A 19 10.19 3.64 -2.14
C LEU A 19 10.03 3.02 -3.54
N ARG A 20 11.08 3.04 -4.37
CA ARG A 20 10.98 2.54 -5.74
C ARG A 20 10.82 1.02 -5.84
N SER A 21 11.20 0.26 -4.82
CA SER A 21 11.06 -1.19 -4.81
C SER A 21 9.85 -1.67 -3.99
N CYS A 22 9.69 -1.14 -2.78
CA CYS A 22 8.64 -1.57 -1.85
C CYS A 22 7.26 -1.02 -2.21
N VAL A 23 7.15 0.22 -2.74
CA VAL A 23 5.84 0.78 -3.12
C VAL A 23 5.19 -0.02 -4.26
N PRO A 24 5.86 -0.31 -5.39
CA PRO A 24 5.23 -1.11 -6.44
C PRO A 24 4.93 -2.54 -6.01
N ALA A 25 5.79 -3.16 -5.18
CA ALA A 25 5.51 -4.49 -4.63
C ALA A 25 4.29 -4.50 -3.71
N PHE A 26 4.20 -3.51 -2.81
CA PHE A 26 3.05 -3.32 -1.92
C PHE A 26 1.77 -3.04 -2.72
N LEU A 27 1.81 -2.12 -3.67
CA LEU A 27 0.66 -1.82 -4.52
C LEU A 27 0.19 -3.05 -5.30
N ARG A 28 1.12 -3.81 -5.89
CA ARG A 28 0.77 -4.99 -6.69
C ARG A 28 0.18 -6.14 -5.87
N SER A 29 0.50 -6.24 -4.59
CA SER A 29 0.01 -7.32 -3.72
C SER A 29 -1.20 -6.89 -2.87
N CYS A 30 -1.09 -5.73 -2.21
CA CYS A 30 -2.10 -5.26 -1.26
C CYS A 30 -3.32 -4.65 -1.95
N VAL A 31 -3.17 -3.95 -3.08
CA VAL A 31 -4.33 -3.36 -3.80
C VAL A 31 -5.30 -4.43 -4.31
N PRO A 32 -4.88 -5.51 -5.01
CA PRO A 32 -5.82 -6.52 -5.45
C PRO A 32 -6.44 -7.29 -4.28
N ALA A 33 -5.71 -7.55 -3.19
CA ALA A 33 -6.26 -8.18 -2.00
C ALA A 33 -7.32 -7.29 -1.32
N PHE A 34 -7.03 -6.00 -1.18
CA PHE A 34 -7.95 -5.01 -0.63
C PHE A 34 -9.20 -4.87 -1.50
N LEU A 35 -9.04 -4.72 -2.83
CA LEU A 35 -10.17 -4.65 -3.74
C LEU A 35 -11.03 -5.91 -3.68
N ARG A 36 -10.42 -7.10 -3.67
CA ARG A 36 -11.16 -8.37 -3.62
C ARG A 36 -11.92 -8.59 -2.33
N SER A 37 -11.48 -8.02 -1.22
CA SER A 37 -12.13 -8.17 0.09
C SER A 37 -13.12 -7.03 0.38
N CYS A 38 -12.69 -5.79 0.16
CA CYS A 38 -13.45 -4.60 0.52
C CYS A 38 -14.54 -4.25 -0.49
N VAL A 39 -14.34 -4.47 -1.80
CA VAL A 39 -15.37 -4.18 -2.81
C VAL A 39 -16.63 -5.03 -2.59
N PRO A 40 -16.59 -6.36 -2.43
CA PRO A 40 -17.81 -7.14 -2.20
C PRO A 40 -18.46 -6.83 -0.84
N ALA A 41 -17.69 -6.50 0.20
CA ALA A 41 -18.24 -6.08 1.48
C ALA A 41 -18.98 -4.74 1.36
N PHE A 42 -18.41 -3.78 0.65
CA PHE A 42 -19.02 -2.47 0.42
C PHE A 42 -20.26 -2.59 -0.47
N LEU A 43 -20.20 -3.41 -1.53
CA LEU A 43 -21.36 -3.69 -2.38
C LEU A 43 -22.50 -4.35 -1.59
N ARG A 44 -22.22 -5.34 -0.74
CA ARG A 44 -23.23 -5.94 0.14
C ARG A 44 -23.84 -4.97 1.15
N SER A 45 -23.07 -3.97 1.59
CA SER A 45 -23.54 -3.02 2.59
C SER A 45 -24.27 -1.82 1.99
N CYS A 46 -23.96 -1.46 0.74
CA CYS A 46 -24.52 -0.27 0.08
C CYS A 46 -25.57 -0.59 -0.99
N VAL A 47 -25.55 -1.79 -1.59
CA VAL A 47 -26.66 -2.28 -2.41
C VAL A 47 -27.58 -3.08 -1.49
N PRO A 48 -28.78 -2.57 -1.15
CA PRO A 48 -29.80 -3.43 -0.56
C PRO A 48 -30.11 -4.52 -1.59
N ASP A 49 -29.98 -5.77 -1.14
CA ASP A 49 -30.16 -6.95 -1.95
C ASP A 49 -31.50 -6.88 -2.70
N PRO A 50 -31.51 -6.77 -4.05
CA PRO A 50 -32.77 -6.68 -4.80
C PRO A 50 -33.52 -8.01 -4.84
N PHE A 51 -32.99 -9.08 -4.23
CA PHE A 51 -33.59 -10.41 -4.17
C PHE A 51 -34.06 -10.82 -2.76
N VAL A 52 -34.00 -9.93 -1.76
CA VAL A 52 -34.74 -10.13 -0.51
C VAL A 52 -36.19 -9.66 -0.72
N CYS A 53 -36.96 -10.53 -1.38
CA CYS A 53 -38.35 -10.80 -1.06
C CYS A 53 -38.40 -12.04 -0.16
#